data_AF-A0A926SW27-F1
#
_entry.id   AF-A0A926SW27-F1
#
_cell.length_a   1.000
_cell.length_b   1.000
_cell.length_c   1.000
_cell.angle_alpha   90.00
_cell.angle_beta   90.00
_cell.angle_gamma   90.00
#
_symmetry.space_group_name_H-M   'P 1'
#
loop_
_entity.id
_entity.type
_entity.pdbx_description
1 polymer ?
#
loop_
_entity_poly.entity_id
_entity_poly.type
_entity_poly.pdbx_seq_one_letter_code
_entity_poly.pdbx_strand_id
1 'polypeptide(L)'
;MTADEALELVENVLDYERLNKVQELVFRESWEGRSYIEIARSSGYEADYIKDAGAKLWKLLSKAFGEKVKKDNLKSALKRYLRRTQVNVQRNLTIEVNLSGANLSGANLSGARLFANLNEADLGQANLQKVIMPDDNTELAEEGHNQGIQFNSEDKIHYWNGLRFRSDEEVKIAEALERANVLFFPNSKVRLTTTEGRQNQEPDFLIFHQGKWGILEVLHQDTAAYEERSRLFKSHGICIVEHYDANRCSEEPDRVVQEFLEILSQA
;
A
#
# COMPACT_ATOMS: atom_id res chain seq x y z
N MET A 1 -19.18 16.04 16.45
CA MET A 1 -19.96 15.79 15.23
C MET A 1 -21.37 16.30 15.42
N THR A 2 -21.59 17.52 14.95
CA THR A 2 -22.90 18.17 14.88
C THR A 2 -23.76 17.52 13.79
N ALA A 3 -25.06 17.84 13.75
CA ALA A 3 -25.94 17.36 12.69
C ALA A 3 -25.52 17.84 11.30
N ASP A 4 -25.01 19.07 11.20
CA ASP A 4 -24.56 19.67 9.93
C ASP A 4 -23.26 19.05 9.44
N GLU A 5 -22.28 18.84 10.33
CA GLU A 5 -21.05 18.10 10.00
C GLU A 5 -21.37 16.67 9.54
N ALA A 6 -22.33 16.00 10.18
CA ALA A 6 -22.76 14.66 9.78
C ALA A 6 -23.47 14.64 8.43
N LEU A 7 -24.23 15.71 8.11
CA LEU A 7 -24.95 15.85 6.86
C LEU A 7 -23.99 16.06 5.68
N GLU A 8 -22.99 16.93 5.82
CA GLU A 8 -21.96 17.15 4.80
C GLU A 8 -21.19 15.86 4.48
N LEU A 9 -20.86 15.06 5.49
CA LEU A 9 -20.19 13.77 5.30
C LEU A 9 -21.09 12.78 4.54
N VAL A 10 -22.39 12.78 4.83
CA VAL A 10 -23.35 11.92 4.15
C VAL A 10 -23.54 12.32 2.70
N GLU A 11 -23.62 13.61 2.40
CA GLU A 11 -23.76 14.10 1.02
C GLU A 11 -22.54 13.74 0.16
N ASN A 12 -21.34 13.80 0.72
CA ASN A 12 -20.12 13.34 0.04
C ASN A 12 -20.14 11.83 -0.27
N VAL A 13 -20.75 11.02 0.60
CA VAL A 13 -20.82 9.55 0.42
C VAL A 13 -21.86 9.14 -0.62
N LEU A 14 -22.85 9.99 -0.88
CA LEU A 14 -23.93 9.71 -1.83
C LEU A 14 -23.59 10.04 -3.29
N ASP A 15 -22.35 10.42 -3.59
CA ASP A 15 -21.76 10.59 -4.93
C ASP A 15 -22.74 11.24 -5.92
N TYR A 16 -23.09 12.50 -5.64
CA TYR A 16 -23.98 13.39 -6.40
C TYR A 16 -25.51 13.14 -6.35
N GLU A 17 -26.03 12.11 -5.67
CA GLU A 17 -27.45 12.06 -5.29
C GLU A 17 -27.71 12.97 -4.08
N ARG A 18 -27.81 14.29 -4.31
CA ARG A 18 -28.12 15.26 -3.25
C ARG A 18 -29.44 14.92 -2.57
N LEU A 19 -29.42 14.94 -1.24
CA LEU A 19 -30.64 14.88 -0.44
C LEU A 19 -31.51 16.09 -0.79
N ASN A 20 -32.83 15.88 -0.86
CA ASN A 20 -33.75 17.02 -0.97
C ASN A 20 -33.93 17.69 0.40
N LYS A 21 -34.47 18.92 0.40
CA LYS A 21 -34.69 19.71 1.62
C LYS A 21 -35.43 18.96 2.74
N VAL A 22 -36.37 18.09 2.38
CA VAL A 22 -37.14 17.30 3.35
C VAL A 22 -36.30 16.16 3.93
N GLN A 23 -35.47 15.52 3.11
CA GLN A 23 -34.51 14.51 3.57
C GLN A 23 -33.41 15.11 4.45
N GLU A 24 -32.88 16.29 4.10
CA GLU A 24 -31.93 17.02 4.94
C GLU A 24 -32.55 17.37 6.30
N LEU A 25 -33.79 17.90 6.30
CA LEU A 25 -34.54 18.18 7.52
C LEU A 25 -34.73 16.92 8.36
N VAL A 26 -35.20 15.83 7.75
CA VAL A 26 -35.42 14.56 8.44
C VAL A 26 -34.12 14.02 9.01
N PHE A 27 -33.00 14.16 8.29
CA PHE A 27 -31.68 13.77 8.76
C PHE A 27 -31.27 14.56 10.01
N ARG A 28 -31.28 15.90 9.93
CA ARG A 28 -30.84 16.79 11.03
C ARG A 28 -31.66 16.56 12.29
N GLU A 29 -32.99 16.55 12.15
CA GLU A 29 -33.87 16.39 13.30
C GLU A 29 -33.82 14.96 13.88
N SER A 30 -33.60 13.95 13.04
CA SER A 30 -33.35 12.59 13.50
C SER A 30 -32.03 12.46 14.24
N TRP A 31 -31.00 13.21 13.83
CA TRP A 31 -29.71 13.29 14.51
C TRP A 31 -29.85 13.86 15.92
N GLU A 32 -30.71 14.86 16.09
CA GLU A 32 -31.05 15.45 17.40
C GLU A 32 -32.06 14.61 18.21
N GLY A 33 -32.56 13.50 17.63
CA GLY A 33 -33.43 12.54 18.32
C GLY A 33 -34.94 12.80 18.16
N ARG A 34 -35.36 13.86 17.47
CA ARG A 34 -36.78 14.22 17.32
C ARG A 34 -37.59 13.16 16.58
N SER A 35 -38.80 12.89 17.04
CA SER A 35 -39.77 12.01 16.40
C SER A 35 -40.31 12.60 15.10
N TYR A 36 -40.80 11.75 14.19
CA TYR A 36 -41.42 12.24 12.94
C TYR A 36 -42.62 13.16 13.17
N ILE A 37 -43.35 12.98 14.28
CA ILE A 37 -44.48 13.84 14.64
C ILE A 37 -43.98 15.23 15.04
N GLU A 38 -42.89 15.31 15.80
CA GLU A 38 -42.28 16.58 16.18
C GLU A 38 -41.70 17.32 14.97
N ILE A 39 -41.07 16.59 14.05
CA ILE A 39 -40.53 17.14 12.79
C ILE A 39 -41.66 17.69 11.93
N ALA A 40 -42.74 16.93 11.74
CA ALA A 40 -43.91 17.36 10.98
C ALA A 40 -44.52 18.64 11.57
N ARG A 41 -44.67 18.69 12.90
CA ARG A 41 -45.23 19.85 13.60
C ARG A 41 -44.34 21.09 13.48
N SER A 42 -43.02 20.95 13.57
CA SER A 42 -42.09 22.09 13.51
C SER A 42 -41.87 22.62 12.09
N SER A 43 -42.07 21.79 11.07
CA SER A 43 -41.82 22.12 9.67
C SER A 43 -43.08 22.41 8.85
N GLY A 44 -44.27 22.11 9.37
CA GLY A 44 -45.55 22.30 8.69
C GLY A 44 -45.89 21.23 7.65
N TYR A 45 -45.13 20.14 7.57
CA TYR A 45 -45.42 18.99 6.72
C TYR A 45 -46.35 17.98 7.42
N GLU A 46 -47.06 17.17 6.62
CA GLU A 46 -47.82 16.05 7.18
C GLU A 46 -46.90 14.94 7.71
N ALA A 47 -47.33 14.33 8.82
CA ALA A 47 -46.54 13.30 9.50
C ALA A 47 -46.24 12.08 8.59
N ASP A 48 -47.16 11.73 7.70
CA ASP A 48 -46.96 10.60 6.79
C ASP A 48 -45.98 10.93 5.66
N TYR A 49 -45.98 12.17 5.16
CA TYR A 49 -44.99 12.63 4.20
C TYR A 49 -43.56 12.60 4.78
N ILE A 50 -43.40 13.02 6.04
CA ILE A 50 -42.11 12.94 6.76
C ILE A 50 -41.66 11.48 6.96
N LYS A 51 -42.57 10.56 7.30
CA LYS A 51 -42.25 9.14 7.43
C LYS A 51 -41.78 8.54 6.10
N ASP A 52 -42.45 8.87 5.00
CA ASP A 52 -42.09 8.39 3.67
C ASP A 52 -40.73 8.92 3.22
N ALA A 53 -40.46 10.20 3.45
CA ALA A 53 -39.16 10.80 3.19
C ALA A 53 -38.05 10.13 4.03
N GLY A 54 -38.32 9.86 5.31
CA GLY A 54 -37.40 9.14 6.20
C GLY A 54 -37.13 7.71 5.73
N ALA A 55 -38.16 6.95 5.34
CA ALA A 55 -38.00 5.58 4.86
C ALA A 55 -37.11 5.52 3.60
N LYS A 56 -37.31 6.46 2.67
CA LYS A 56 -36.46 6.60 1.47
C LYS A 56 -35.02 6.95 1.83
N LEU A 57 -34.82 7.92 2.73
CA LEU A 57 -33.51 8.33 3.22
C LEU A 57 -32.74 7.14 3.84
N TRP A 58 -33.35 6.39 4.76
CA TRP A 58 -32.67 5.28 5.43
C TRP A 58 -32.31 4.14 4.46
N LYS A 59 -33.13 3.90 3.44
CA LYS A 59 -32.81 2.94 2.37
C LYS A 59 -31.59 3.39 1.56
N LEU A 60 -31.53 4.69 1.23
CA LEU A 60 -30.42 5.31 0.51
C LEU A 60 -29.12 5.19 1.32
N LEU A 61 -29.13 5.61 2.58
CA LEU A 61 -27.96 5.51 3.46
C LEU A 61 -27.54 4.06 3.70
N SER A 62 -28.50 3.12 3.77
CA SER A 62 -28.16 1.70 3.91
C SER A 62 -27.37 1.16 2.72
N LYS A 63 -27.77 1.55 1.50
CA LYS A 63 -27.05 1.19 0.27
C LYS A 63 -25.65 1.80 0.28
N ALA A 64 -25.54 3.08 0.61
CA ALA A 64 -24.28 3.80 0.59
C ALA A 64 -23.28 3.32 1.65
N PHE A 65 -23.76 3.01 2.87
CA PHE A 65 -22.88 2.55 3.95
C PHE A 65 -22.58 1.05 3.90
N GLY A 66 -23.27 0.29 3.03
CA GLY A 66 -23.15 -1.16 2.97
C GLY A 66 -23.67 -1.88 4.22
N GLU A 67 -24.51 -1.25 5.03
CA GLU A 67 -25.12 -1.84 6.23
C GLU A 67 -26.53 -1.29 6.47
N LYS A 68 -27.35 -1.97 7.28
CA LYS A 68 -28.72 -1.51 7.56
C LYS A 68 -28.74 -0.26 8.45
N VAL A 69 -29.12 0.88 7.87
CA VAL A 69 -29.30 2.17 8.57
C VAL A 69 -30.78 2.37 8.90
N LYS A 70 -31.02 2.89 10.10
CA LYS A 70 -32.31 3.28 10.68
C LYS A 70 -32.10 4.55 11.49
N LYS A 71 -33.21 5.23 11.84
CA LYS A 71 -33.17 6.44 12.67
C LYS A 71 -32.39 6.25 13.98
N ASP A 72 -32.61 5.14 14.69
CA ASP A 72 -32.03 4.85 16.00
C ASP A 72 -30.54 4.48 15.94
N ASN A 73 -30.07 3.93 14.82
CA ASN A 73 -28.68 3.47 14.67
C ASN A 73 -27.82 4.38 13.78
N LEU A 74 -28.37 5.48 13.26
CA LEU A 74 -27.72 6.40 12.32
C LEU A 74 -26.33 6.85 12.80
N LYS A 75 -26.24 7.33 14.05
CA LYS A 75 -24.98 7.79 14.65
C LYS A 75 -23.92 6.69 14.69
N SER A 76 -24.32 5.48 15.09
CA SER A 76 -23.42 4.34 15.18
C SER A 76 -23.00 3.84 13.80
N ALA A 77 -23.92 3.80 12.84
CA ALA A 77 -23.66 3.38 11.46
C ALA A 77 -22.70 4.35 10.77
N LEU A 78 -22.92 5.66 10.87
CA LEU A 78 -22.00 6.67 10.35
C LEU A 78 -20.62 6.58 11.03
N LYS A 79 -20.57 6.40 12.35
CA LYS A 79 -19.29 6.23 13.06
C LYS A 79 -18.53 4.96 12.60
N ARG A 80 -19.24 3.86 12.32
CA ARG A 80 -18.63 2.63 11.77
C ARG A 80 -18.19 2.82 10.32
N TYR A 81 -18.99 3.49 9.51
CA TYR A 81 -18.63 3.87 8.14
C TYR A 81 -17.35 4.71 8.14
N LEU A 82 -17.32 5.81 8.89
CA LEU A 82 -16.13 6.65 9.03
C LEU A 82 -14.93 5.87 9.55
N ARG A 83 -15.08 4.94 10.49
CA ARG A 83 -13.96 4.08 10.92
C ARG A 83 -13.47 3.16 9.81
N ARG A 84 -14.36 2.52 9.05
CA ARG A 84 -13.97 1.67 7.91
C ARG A 84 -13.32 2.49 6.81
N THR A 85 -13.89 3.65 6.48
CA THR A 85 -13.35 4.56 5.48
C THR A 85 -12.05 5.18 5.96
N GLN A 86 -11.92 5.61 7.22
CA GLN A 86 -10.67 6.13 7.78
C GLN A 86 -9.60 5.05 7.89
N VAL A 87 -9.95 3.79 8.20
CA VAL A 87 -9.01 2.66 8.14
C VAL A 87 -8.64 2.35 6.68
N ASN A 88 -9.58 2.46 5.72
CA ASN A 88 -9.29 2.28 4.30
C ASN A 88 -8.51 3.46 3.71
N VAL A 89 -8.73 4.69 4.17
CA VAL A 89 -8.04 5.93 3.78
C VAL A 89 -6.67 5.97 4.45
N GLN A 90 -6.52 5.58 5.70
CA GLN A 90 -5.22 5.36 6.32
C GLN A 90 -4.47 4.18 5.70
N ARG A 91 -5.18 3.22 5.08
CA ARG A 91 -4.58 2.15 4.28
C ARG A 91 -4.27 2.57 2.83
N ASN A 92 -4.98 3.55 2.25
CA ASN A 92 -4.92 3.85 0.81
C ASN A 92 -4.69 5.33 0.42
N LEU A 93 -4.53 6.28 1.35
CA LEU A 93 -4.24 7.69 1.04
C LEU A 93 -2.89 8.10 1.61
N THR A 94 -1.87 7.82 0.81
CA THR A 94 -0.63 8.59 0.78
C THR A 94 -0.87 9.73 -0.19
N ILE A 95 -1.28 10.91 0.29
CA ILE A 95 -1.28 12.11 -0.55
C ILE A 95 0.13 12.67 -0.48
N GLU A 96 0.91 12.42 -1.52
CA GLU A 96 2.20 13.07 -1.70
C GLU A 96 1.96 14.54 -2.12
N VAL A 97 2.31 15.48 -1.26
CA VAL A 97 2.17 16.92 -1.53
C VAL A 97 3.53 17.50 -1.90
N ASN A 98 3.72 17.95 -3.13
CA ASN A 98 4.96 18.62 -3.51
C ASN A 98 4.98 20.06 -2.95
N LEU A 99 5.87 20.31 -1.99
CA LEU A 99 6.10 21.61 -1.35
C LEU A 99 7.51 22.14 -1.66
N SER A 100 8.13 21.67 -2.75
CA SER A 100 9.48 22.12 -3.14
C SER A 100 9.51 23.63 -3.41
N GLY A 101 10.55 24.29 -2.90
CA GLY A 101 10.72 25.75 -2.97
C GLY A 101 9.71 26.57 -2.15
N ALA A 102 8.85 25.95 -1.34
CA ALA A 102 7.88 26.68 -0.52
C ALA A 102 8.55 27.43 0.63
N ASN A 103 8.08 28.65 0.92
CA ASN A 103 8.48 29.38 2.13
C ASN A 103 7.55 29.00 3.30
N LEU A 104 8.10 28.27 4.27
CA LEU A 104 7.43 27.80 5.48
C LEU A 104 8.02 28.46 6.75
N SER A 105 8.76 29.56 6.58
CA SER A 105 9.39 30.26 7.69
C SER A 105 8.34 30.75 8.71
N GLY A 106 8.51 30.34 9.97
CA GLY A 106 7.60 30.68 11.08
C GLY A 106 6.36 29.79 11.19
N ALA A 107 6.19 28.77 10.33
CA ALA A 107 5.04 27.88 10.40
C ALA A 107 5.06 27.02 11.69
N ASN A 108 3.90 26.85 12.34
CA ASN A 108 3.75 25.88 13.42
C ASN A 108 3.25 24.54 12.85
N LEU A 109 4.15 23.57 12.76
CA LEU A 109 3.87 22.23 12.22
C LEU A 109 3.77 21.17 13.33
N SER A 110 3.84 21.56 14.61
CA SER A 110 3.90 20.60 15.71
C SER A 110 2.78 19.56 15.69
N GLY A 111 3.16 18.28 15.74
CA GLY A 111 2.24 17.14 15.68
C GLY A 111 1.65 16.81 14.29
N ALA A 112 2.06 17.51 13.23
CA ALA A 112 1.65 17.18 11.87
C ALA A 112 2.31 15.87 11.37
N ARG A 113 1.56 15.11 10.57
CA ARG A 113 2.08 14.01 9.73
C ARG A 113 2.19 14.54 8.31
N LEU A 114 3.40 14.81 7.86
CA LEU A 114 3.65 15.34 6.52
C LEU A 114 4.12 14.20 5.62
N PHE A 115 3.53 14.06 4.43
CA PHE A 115 4.06 13.27 3.33
C PHE A 115 4.24 14.24 2.16
N ALA A 116 5.37 14.94 2.15
CA ALA A 116 5.59 16.06 1.24
C ALA A 116 7.06 16.18 0.82
N ASN A 117 7.30 16.50 -0.45
CA ASN A 117 8.62 16.86 -0.95
C ASN A 117 8.94 18.30 -0.51
N LEU A 118 9.97 18.49 0.31
CA LEU A 118 10.40 19.79 0.83
C LEU A 118 11.77 20.25 0.28
N ASN A 119 12.20 19.70 -0.86
CA ASN A 119 13.44 20.13 -1.47
C ASN A 119 13.43 21.65 -1.71
N GLU A 120 14.49 22.33 -1.28
CA GLU A 120 14.64 23.79 -1.40
C GLU A 120 13.61 24.63 -0.62
N ALA A 121 12.81 24.04 0.28
CA ALA A 121 11.86 24.79 1.12
C ALA A 121 12.58 25.59 2.23
N ASP A 122 12.13 26.83 2.49
CA ASP A 122 12.68 27.68 3.57
C ASP A 122 11.95 27.39 4.89
N LEU A 123 12.69 26.86 5.87
CA LEU A 123 12.21 26.47 7.21
C LEU A 123 12.76 27.34 8.34
N GLY A 124 13.36 28.50 8.04
CA GLY A 124 14.25 29.24 8.94
C GLY A 124 13.75 29.57 10.35
N GLN A 125 12.44 29.43 10.65
CA GLN A 125 11.82 29.61 11.98
C GLN A 125 10.63 28.64 12.25
N ALA A 126 10.51 27.53 11.52
CA ALA A 126 9.36 26.63 11.68
C ALA A 126 9.42 25.83 13.01
N ASN A 127 8.29 25.69 13.71
CA ASN A 127 8.18 24.81 14.88
C ASN A 127 7.88 23.37 14.43
N LEU A 128 8.92 22.53 14.47
CA LEU A 128 8.90 21.13 13.99
C LEU A 128 8.77 20.10 15.12
N GLN A 129 8.43 20.54 16.34
CA GLN A 129 8.40 19.65 17.49
C GLN A 129 7.33 18.55 17.31
N LYS A 130 7.76 17.27 17.30
CA LYS A 130 6.90 16.10 17.05
C LYS A 130 6.26 16.05 15.65
N VAL A 131 6.82 16.76 14.67
CA VAL A 131 6.48 16.51 13.26
C VAL A 131 6.98 15.11 12.91
N ILE A 132 6.11 14.31 12.31
CA ILE A 132 6.49 13.03 11.70
C ILE A 132 6.68 13.33 10.22
N MET A 133 7.93 13.47 9.82
CA MET A 133 8.34 13.42 8.42
C MET A 133 8.38 11.95 8.01
N PRO A 134 8.16 11.60 6.74
CA PRO A 134 8.69 10.35 6.24
C PRO A 134 10.21 10.55 6.36
N ASP A 135 10.92 9.79 7.19
CA ASP A 135 12.36 9.80 7.00
C ASP A 135 12.56 9.27 5.57
N ASP A 136 13.56 9.80 4.85
CA ASP A 136 14.12 9.11 3.67
C ASP A 136 14.51 7.64 3.98
N ASN A 137 14.44 7.22 5.26
CA ASN A 137 14.69 5.90 5.80
C ASN A 137 13.60 5.33 6.74
N THR A 138 12.36 5.82 6.69
CA THR A 138 11.22 5.16 7.36
C THR A 138 10.12 4.87 6.37
N GLU A 139 10.41 3.95 5.45
CA GLU A 139 9.37 3.05 4.96
C GLU A 139 8.65 2.49 6.19
N LEU A 140 7.37 2.82 6.24
CA LEU A 140 6.34 2.11 6.95
C LEU A 140 6.77 0.65 7.17
N ALA A 141 6.72 0.21 8.42
CA ALA A 141 6.57 -1.20 8.73
C ALA A 141 5.21 -1.67 8.14
N GLU A 142 5.14 -1.76 6.81
CA GLU A 142 4.16 -2.51 6.09
C GLU A 142 4.57 -3.97 6.24
N GLU A 143 3.94 -4.62 7.21
CA GLU A 143 3.80 -6.07 7.19
C GLU A 143 3.18 -6.49 5.84
N GLY A 144 4.03 -7.05 4.96
CA GLY A 144 3.67 -7.63 3.65
C GLY A 144 3.65 -6.59 2.52
N HIS A 145 4.35 -6.73 1.40
CA HIS A 145 4.48 -7.87 0.49
C HIS A 145 5.79 -7.69 -0.33
N ASN A 146 6.66 -8.68 -0.58
CA ASN A 146 6.46 -10.00 -1.17
C ASN A 146 6.81 -11.15 -0.21
N GLN A 147 5.81 -11.92 0.23
CA GLN A 147 5.93 -13.25 0.86
C GLN A 147 6.95 -13.43 2.04
N GLY A 148 7.14 -12.39 2.86
CA GLY A 148 7.67 -12.52 4.21
C GLY A 148 9.16 -12.85 4.27
N ILE A 149 10.00 -11.99 3.69
CA ILE A 149 11.44 -12.07 3.90
C ILE A 149 11.72 -11.92 5.41
N GLN A 150 12.37 -12.93 6.01
CA GLN A 150 12.96 -12.80 7.33
C GLN A 150 14.37 -12.24 7.13
N PHE A 151 14.48 -10.91 7.06
CA PHE A 151 15.77 -10.28 7.27
C PHE A 151 16.08 -10.38 8.76
N ASN A 152 17.28 -10.80 9.14
CA ASN A 152 17.69 -10.66 10.54
C ASN A 152 17.71 -9.16 10.86
N SER A 153 17.28 -8.78 12.06
CA SER A 153 17.15 -7.38 12.48
C SER A 153 18.45 -6.56 12.46
N GLU A 154 19.58 -7.20 12.17
CA GLU A 154 20.92 -6.59 12.09
C GLU A 154 21.41 -6.42 10.65
N ASP A 155 20.76 -7.03 9.64
CA ASP A 155 21.19 -6.96 8.25
C ASP A 155 20.64 -5.70 7.57
N LYS A 156 21.52 -4.98 6.88
CA LYS A 156 21.15 -3.80 6.08
C LYS A 156 20.26 -4.25 4.92
N ILE A 157 19.04 -3.73 4.85
CA ILE A 157 18.12 -3.98 3.73
C ILE A 157 18.35 -2.91 2.67
N HIS A 158 18.45 -3.34 1.41
CA HIS A 158 18.66 -2.48 0.26
C HIS A 158 17.35 -2.35 -0.54
N TYR A 159 16.97 -1.12 -0.91
CA TYR A 159 15.68 -0.82 -1.55
C TYR A 159 15.88 -0.21 -2.93
N TRP A 160 15.10 -0.66 -3.92
CA TRP A 160 15.11 -0.11 -5.27
C TRP A 160 13.77 -0.36 -5.99
N ASN A 161 13.14 0.68 -6.53
CA ASN A 161 11.84 0.63 -7.23
C ASN A 161 10.73 -0.15 -6.50
N GLY A 162 10.68 -0.04 -5.16
CA GLY A 162 9.71 -0.75 -4.31
C GLY A 162 10.03 -2.24 -4.09
N LEU A 163 11.20 -2.71 -4.53
CA LEU A 163 11.74 -4.04 -4.30
C LEU A 163 12.81 -4.01 -3.22
N ARG A 164 12.99 -5.14 -2.52
CA ARG A 164 13.93 -5.31 -1.41
C ARG A 164 15.00 -6.32 -1.79
N PHE A 165 16.23 -6.04 -1.37
CA PHE A 165 17.44 -6.78 -1.69
C PHE A 165 18.32 -6.94 -0.44
N ARG A 166 19.15 -7.98 -0.43
CA ARG A 166 20.06 -8.31 0.67
C ARG A 166 21.43 -7.62 0.52
N SER A 167 21.76 -7.12 -0.67
CA SER A 167 23.04 -6.44 -0.90
C SER A 167 22.95 -5.37 -2.00
N ASP A 168 23.92 -4.45 -2.04
CA ASP A 168 24.02 -3.42 -3.08
C ASP A 168 24.33 -4.05 -4.47
N GLU A 169 24.96 -5.22 -4.50
CA GLU A 169 25.24 -5.98 -5.72
C GLU A 169 23.96 -6.53 -6.36
N GLU A 170 23.02 -7.02 -5.56
CA GLU A 170 21.72 -7.45 -6.07
C GLU A 170 20.96 -6.27 -6.69
N VAL A 171 20.98 -5.09 -6.05
CA VAL A 171 20.35 -3.88 -6.62
C VAL A 171 20.92 -3.56 -8.00
N LYS A 172 22.25 -3.62 -8.16
CA LYS A 172 22.91 -3.38 -9.46
C LYS A 172 22.51 -4.39 -10.53
N ILE A 173 22.33 -5.66 -10.17
CA ILE A 173 21.81 -6.68 -11.08
C ILE A 173 20.35 -6.39 -11.46
N ALA A 174 19.51 -5.98 -10.51
CA ALA A 174 18.11 -5.62 -10.78
C ALA A 174 18.00 -4.45 -11.76
N GLU A 175 18.83 -3.41 -11.58
CA GLU A 175 18.91 -2.29 -12.51
C GLU A 175 19.35 -2.73 -13.92
N ALA A 176 20.32 -3.65 -14.01
CA ALA A 176 20.79 -4.18 -15.30
C ALA A 176 19.72 -5.04 -15.99
N LEU A 177 18.96 -5.84 -15.23
CA LEU A 177 17.82 -6.62 -15.75
C LEU A 177 16.69 -5.72 -16.27
N GLU A 178 16.43 -4.59 -15.60
CA GLU A 178 15.48 -3.57 -16.06
C GLU A 178 15.96 -2.89 -17.34
N ARG A 179 17.24 -2.49 -17.42
CA ARG A 179 17.83 -1.94 -18.65
C ARG A 179 17.78 -2.93 -19.81
N ALA A 180 17.94 -4.22 -19.53
CA ALA A 180 17.82 -5.30 -20.51
C ALA A 180 16.35 -5.61 -20.89
N ASN A 181 15.38 -4.96 -20.23
CA ASN A 181 13.94 -5.15 -20.43
C ASN A 181 13.50 -6.62 -20.28
N VAL A 182 14.00 -7.27 -19.23
CA VAL A 182 13.69 -8.67 -18.91
C VAL A 182 12.78 -8.77 -17.70
N LEU A 183 11.84 -9.72 -17.72
CA LEU A 183 11.00 -10.02 -16.57
C LEU A 183 11.82 -10.79 -15.53
N PHE A 184 11.89 -10.25 -14.32
CA PHE A 184 12.55 -10.91 -13.19
C PHE A 184 11.74 -10.76 -11.90
N PHE A 185 12.00 -11.67 -10.97
CA PHE A 185 11.41 -11.71 -9.64
C PHE A 185 12.53 -11.89 -8.62
N PRO A 186 12.89 -10.83 -7.87
CA PRO A 186 13.90 -10.96 -6.83
C PRO A 186 13.34 -11.70 -5.61
N ASN A 187 14.21 -12.36 -4.85
CA ASN A 187 13.91 -12.93 -3.52
C ASN A 187 12.62 -13.79 -3.49
N SER A 188 12.43 -14.63 -4.50
CA SER A 188 11.17 -15.35 -4.72
C SER A 188 11.14 -16.71 -4.03
N LYS A 189 10.35 -16.85 -2.96
CA LYS A 189 10.20 -18.15 -2.29
C LYS A 189 9.60 -19.22 -3.19
N VAL A 190 10.38 -20.27 -3.42
CA VAL A 190 9.98 -21.47 -4.17
C VAL A 190 9.74 -22.62 -3.19
N ARG A 191 8.62 -23.34 -3.36
CA ARG A 191 8.30 -24.55 -2.59
C ARG A 191 8.67 -25.79 -3.39
N LEU A 192 9.65 -26.55 -2.93
CA LEU A 192 10.16 -27.75 -3.60
C LEU A 192 9.90 -29.02 -2.78
N THR A 193 9.86 -30.17 -3.46
CA THR A 193 9.82 -31.48 -2.78
C THR A 193 11.20 -32.11 -2.86
N THR A 194 11.84 -32.33 -1.73
CA THR A 194 13.07 -33.10 -1.61
C THR A 194 12.78 -34.49 -1.06
N THR A 195 13.78 -35.37 -1.03
CA THR A 195 13.72 -36.69 -0.36
C THR A 195 13.43 -36.58 1.13
N GLU A 196 13.72 -35.43 1.73
CA GLU A 196 13.49 -35.13 3.15
C GLU A 196 12.15 -34.41 3.40
N GLY A 197 11.36 -34.16 2.36
CA GLY A 197 10.04 -33.56 2.44
C GLY A 197 9.90 -32.23 1.69
N ARG A 198 8.86 -31.47 2.02
CA ARG A 198 8.58 -30.18 1.38
C ARG A 198 9.42 -29.08 2.04
N GLN A 199 10.27 -28.42 1.26
CA GLN A 199 11.19 -27.37 1.72
C GLN A 199 10.99 -26.07 0.94
N ASN A 200 11.28 -24.93 1.57
CA ASN A 200 11.29 -23.62 0.92
C ASN A 200 12.72 -23.29 0.51
N GLN A 201 12.90 -22.76 -0.69
CA GLN A 201 14.16 -22.22 -1.19
C GLN A 201 13.92 -20.80 -1.70
N GLU A 202 14.92 -19.94 -1.62
CA GLU A 202 14.81 -18.54 -2.03
C GLU A 202 16.05 -18.19 -2.87
N PRO A 203 15.94 -18.24 -4.21
CA PRO A 203 16.96 -17.71 -5.11
C PRO A 203 16.96 -16.19 -5.07
N ASP A 204 18.12 -15.60 -5.38
CA ASP A 204 18.27 -14.14 -5.40
C ASP A 204 17.47 -13.54 -6.56
N PHE A 205 17.57 -14.13 -7.76
CA PHE A 205 16.78 -13.75 -8.93
C PHE A 205 16.18 -14.96 -9.66
N LEU A 206 14.86 -14.94 -9.85
CA LEU A 206 14.18 -15.79 -10.82
C LEU A 206 13.88 -14.97 -12.08
N ILE A 207 14.39 -15.40 -13.23
CA ILE A 207 14.37 -14.63 -14.47
C ILE A 207 13.59 -15.41 -15.54
N PHE A 208 12.71 -14.72 -16.26
CA PHE A 208 11.98 -15.26 -17.40
C PHE A 208 12.39 -14.53 -18.68
N HIS A 209 13.01 -15.27 -19.59
CA HIS A 209 13.46 -14.72 -20.88
C HIS A 209 13.15 -15.72 -22.01
N GLN A 210 12.52 -15.23 -23.09
CA GLN A 210 12.23 -16.01 -24.30
C GLN A 210 11.52 -17.36 -24.04
N GLY A 211 10.61 -17.41 -23.07
CA GLY A 211 9.88 -18.64 -22.75
C GLY A 211 10.60 -19.58 -21.79
N LYS A 212 11.79 -19.23 -21.31
CA LYS A 212 12.63 -20.06 -20.45
C LYS A 212 12.80 -19.41 -19.08
N TRP A 213 12.86 -20.26 -18.05
CA TRP A 213 13.15 -19.85 -16.68
C TRP A 213 14.60 -20.12 -16.34
N GLY A 214 15.25 -19.12 -15.73
CA GLY A 214 16.60 -19.24 -15.19
C GLY A 214 16.68 -18.63 -13.81
N ILE A 215 17.68 -19.07 -13.03
CA ILE A 215 18.01 -18.53 -11.72
C ILE A 215 19.42 -17.93 -11.77
N LEU A 216 19.56 -16.71 -11.27
CA LEU A 216 20.83 -16.01 -11.10
C LEU A 216 21.05 -15.78 -9.60
N GLU A 217 22.19 -16.24 -9.09
CA GLU A 217 22.58 -16.14 -7.69
C GLU A 217 23.83 -15.27 -7.52
N VAL A 218 23.86 -14.43 -6.49
CA VAL A 218 24.99 -13.55 -6.17
C VAL A 218 25.79 -14.16 -5.01
N LEU A 219 27.01 -14.63 -5.30
CA LEU A 219 27.86 -15.32 -4.34
C LEU A 219 28.69 -14.34 -3.50
N HIS A 220 28.50 -14.40 -2.18
CA HIS A 220 29.22 -13.55 -1.24
C HIS A 220 30.38 -14.22 -0.50
N GLN A 221 30.39 -15.55 -0.24
CA GLN A 221 31.57 -16.25 0.33
C GLN A 221 31.46 -17.78 0.54
N ASP A 222 30.27 -18.40 0.56
CA ASP A 222 30.13 -19.85 0.75
C ASP A 222 29.78 -20.53 -0.58
N THR A 223 30.40 -21.67 -0.91
CA THR A 223 30.25 -22.34 -2.22
C THR A 223 29.57 -23.71 -2.14
N ALA A 224 29.65 -24.39 -0.99
CA ALA A 224 29.16 -25.77 -0.87
C ALA A 224 27.63 -25.86 -0.85
N ALA A 225 26.95 -24.93 -0.18
CA ALA A 225 25.49 -24.91 -0.08
C ALA A 225 24.79 -24.58 -1.42
N TYR A 226 25.45 -23.81 -2.29
CA TYR A 226 24.91 -23.38 -3.58
C TYR A 226 24.87 -24.49 -4.62
N GLU A 227 25.84 -25.42 -4.60
CA GLU A 227 25.84 -26.55 -5.52
C GLU A 227 24.65 -27.49 -5.32
N GLU A 228 24.34 -27.80 -4.06
CA GLU A 228 23.21 -28.67 -3.72
C GLU A 228 21.88 -28.00 -4.10
N ARG A 229 21.75 -26.71 -3.77
CA ARG A 229 20.56 -25.90 -4.12
C ARG A 229 20.35 -25.83 -5.64
N SER A 230 21.43 -25.67 -6.40
CA SER A 230 21.37 -25.63 -7.87
C SER A 230 20.94 -26.94 -8.51
N ARG A 231 21.44 -28.07 -8.00
CA ARG A 231 21.00 -29.40 -8.44
C ARG A 231 19.51 -29.59 -8.15
N LEU A 232 19.03 -29.07 -7.03
CA LEU A 232 17.62 -29.16 -6.65
C LEU A 232 16.70 -28.36 -7.59
N PHE A 233 17.06 -27.13 -7.95
CA PHE A 233 16.29 -26.34 -8.92
C PHE A 233 16.27 -26.99 -10.31
N LYS A 234 17.44 -27.47 -10.78
CA LYS A 234 17.55 -28.15 -12.08
C LYS A 234 16.69 -29.43 -12.14
N SER A 235 16.62 -30.20 -11.05
CA SER A 235 15.77 -31.40 -11.01
C SER A 235 14.26 -31.11 -11.07
N HIS A 236 13.86 -29.87 -10.81
CA HIS A 236 12.47 -29.40 -10.88
C HIS A 236 12.16 -28.60 -12.15
N GLY A 237 13.03 -28.67 -13.16
CA GLY A 237 12.76 -28.11 -14.50
C GLY A 237 13.19 -26.66 -14.71
N ILE A 238 13.98 -26.08 -13.79
CA ILE A 238 14.68 -24.82 -14.06
C ILE A 238 15.86 -25.12 -14.99
N CYS A 239 15.83 -24.54 -16.19
CA CYS A 239 16.79 -24.85 -17.26
C CYS A 239 18.21 -24.44 -16.88
N ILE A 240 18.37 -23.26 -16.30
CA ILE A 240 19.67 -22.66 -15.99
C ILE A 240 19.67 -22.15 -14.55
N VAL A 241 20.75 -22.45 -13.83
CA VAL A 241 21.05 -21.90 -12.50
C VAL A 241 22.53 -21.54 -12.52
N GLU A 242 22.82 -20.24 -12.55
CA GLU A 242 24.18 -19.71 -12.61
C GLU A 242 24.47 -18.83 -11.41
N HIS A 243 25.74 -18.82 -11.04
CA HIS A 243 26.23 -18.08 -9.88
C HIS A 243 27.30 -17.10 -10.32
N TYR A 244 27.22 -15.88 -9.83
CA TYR A 244 28.16 -14.82 -10.15
C TYR A 244 28.75 -14.26 -8.87
N ASP A 245 30.05 -14.01 -8.89
CA ASP A 245 30.77 -13.39 -7.78
C ASP A 245 30.22 -11.98 -7.50
N ALA A 246 30.01 -11.65 -6.22
CA ALA A 246 29.49 -10.37 -5.80
C ALA A 246 30.30 -9.18 -6.35
N ASN A 247 31.64 -9.27 -6.39
CA ASN A 247 32.46 -8.17 -6.93
C ASN A 247 32.16 -7.96 -8.42
N ARG A 248 31.99 -9.05 -9.17
CA ARG A 248 31.66 -8.99 -10.59
C ARG A 248 30.26 -8.41 -10.83
N CYS A 249 29.29 -8.78 -10.01
CA CYS A 249 27.95 -8.17 -10.02
C CYS A 249 28.00 -6.67 -9.68
N SER A 250 28.97 -6.26 -8.85
CA SER A 250 29.15 -4.85 -8.48
C SER A 250 29.84 -4.01 -9.55
N GLU A 251 30.86 -4.57 -10.20
CA GLU A 251 31.72 -3.86 -11.17
C GLU A 251 31.15 -3.87 -12.59
N GLU A 252 30.57 -5.00 -13.03
CA GLU A 252 30.13 -5.20 -14.41
C GLU A 252 28.71 -5.84 -14.51
N PRO A 253 27.67 -5.25 -13.88
CA PRO A 253 26.34 -5.86 -13.80
C PRO A 253 25.69 -6.11 -15.17
N ASP A 254 25.83 -5.18 -16.12
CA ASP A 254 25.25 -5.34 -17.47
C ASP A 254 25.87 -6.52 -18.23
N ARG A 255 27.18 -6.77 -18.06
CA ARG A 255 27.85 -7.91 -18.69
C ARG A 255 27.41 -9.22 -18.06
N VAL A 256 27.24 -9.25 -16.74
CA VAL A 256 26.72 -10.43 -16.02
C VAL A 256 25.33 -10.78 -16.52
N VAL A 257 24.43 -9.80 -16.60
CA VAL A 257 23.06 -10.01 -17.11
C VAL A 257 23.09 -10.46 -18.56
N GLN A 258 23.89 -9.82 -19.41
CA GLN A 258 23.98 -10.22 -20.82
C GLN A 258 24.45 -11.67 -20.98
N GLU A 259 25.53 -12.04 -20.30
CA GLU A 259 26.07 -13.41 -20.32
C GLU A 259 25.01 -14.43 -19.85
N PHE A 260 24.31 -14.11 -18.76
CA PHE A 260 23.24 -14.97 -18.24
C PHE A 260 22.11 -15.17 -19.26
N LEU A 261 21.66 -14.09 -19.91
CA LEU A 261 20.59 -14.15 -20.91
C LEU A 261 21.01 -14.91 -22.17
N GLU A 262 22.29 -14.81 -22.57
CA GLU A 262 22.85 -15.59 -23.67
C GLU A 262 22.84 -17.10 -23.35
N ILE A 263 23.27 -17.48 -22.14
CA ILE A 263 23.22 -18.87 -21.66
C ILE A 263 21.78 -19.38 -21.62
N LEU A 264 20.87 -18.59 -21.04
CA LEU A 264 19.44 -18.95 -20.94
C LEU A 264 18.79 -19.12 -22.32
N SER A 265 19.18 -18.29 -23.29
CA SER A 265 18.67 -18.39 -24.66
C SER A 265 19.12 -19.67 -25.36
N GLN A 266 20.26 -20.24 -24.99
CA GLN A 266 20.82 -21.47 -25.61
C GLN A 266 20.33 -22.77 -24.97
N ALA A 267 19.77 -22.73 -23.75
CA ALA A 267 19.32 -23.89 -22.98
C ALA A 267 18.02 -24.53 -23.47
#